data_AF-A0A2W6EWK1-F1
#
_entry.id   AF-A0A2W6EWK1-F1
#
_cell.length_a   1.000
_cell.length_b   1.000
_cell.length_c   1.000
_cell.angle_alpha   90.00
_cell.angle_beta   90.00
_cell.angle_gamma   90.00
#
_symmetry.space_group_name_H-M   'P 1'
#
loop_
_entity.id
_entity.type
_entity.pdbx_description
1 polymer ?
#
loop_
_entity_poly.entity_id
_entity_poly.type
_entity_poly.pdbx_seq_one_letter_code
_entity_poly.pdbx_strand_id
1 'polypeptide(L)' 'MELLIARNPDSDSRLPYLLLLPLAGGMVFRTSGTWPRTSALYCYPVPVDEWPEAPDLVERAGV' A
#
# COMPACT_ATOMS: atom_id res chain seq x y z
N MET A 1 -14.66 5.73 2.59
CA MET A 1 -13.36 5.99 1.95
C MET A 1 -12.47 4.79 2.28
N GLU A 2 -11.71 4.23 1.34
CA GLU A 2 -11.02 2.94 1.55
C GLU A 2 -9.52 3.05 1.31
N LEU A 3 -8.74 2.50 2.23
CA LEU A 3 -7.33 2.18 2.07
C LEU A 3 -7.21 0.85 1.33
N LEU A 4 -6.40 0.82 0.28
CA LEU A 4 -6.14 -0.38 -0.51
C LEU A 4 -4.72 -0.86 -0.25
N ILE A 5 -4.53 -2.18 -0.17
CA ILE A 5 -3.19 -2.79 -0.07
C ILE A 5 -3.04 -3.81 -1.20
N ALA A 6 -1.93 -3.72 -1.92
CA ALA A 6 -1.55 -4.63 -2.99
C ALA A 6 -0.16 -5.24 -2.74
N ARG A 7 0.19 -6.32 -3.43
CA ARG A 7 1.59 -6.78 -3.46
C ARG A 7 2.47 -5.77 -4.17
N ASN A 8 3.66 -5.55 -3.64
CA ASN A 8 4.69 -4.79 -4.34
C ASN A 8 5.24 -5.63 -5.51
N PRO A 9 5.20 -5.13 -6.77
CA PRO A 9 5.75 -5.83 -7.92
C PRO A 9 7.28 -6.03 -7.85
N ASP A 10 7.98 -5.21 -7.07
CA ASP A 10 9.42 -5.31 -6.84
C ASP A 10 9.75 -6.48 -5.89
N SER A 11 10.16 -7.61 -6.47
CA SER A 11 10.49 -8.84 -5.73
C SER A 11 11.74 -8.74 -4.85
N ASP A 12 12.63 -7.78 -5.12
CA ASP A 12 13.86 -7.58 -4.35
C ASP A 12 13.62 -6.67 -3.14
N SER A 13 12.45 -6.01 -3.08
CA SER A 13 12.06 -5.15 -1.97
C SER A 13 11.78 -5.93 -0.69
N ARG A 14 12.36 -5.47 0.43
CA ARG A 14 12.02 -5.95 1.79
C ARG A 14 10.65 -5.45 2.27
N LEU A 15 9.98 -4.60 1.49
CA LEU A 15 8.65 -4.08 1.73
C LEU A 15 7.70 -4.70 0.69
N PRO A 16 7.09 -5.85 0.99
CA PRO A 16 6.36 -6.68 0.01
C PRO A 16 4.98 -6.13 -0.35
N TYR A 17 4.54 -5.01 0.24
CA TYR A 17 3.22 -4.45 -0.01
C TYR A 17 3.29 -2.99 -0.41
N LEU A 18 2.32 -2.58 -1.24
CA LEU A 18 1.97 -1.20 -1.53
C LEU A 18 0.68 -0.86 -0.79
N LEU A 19 0.61 0.32 -0.20
CA LEU A 19 -0.55 0.87 0.49
C LEU A 19 -0.96 2.17 -0.18
N LEU A 20 -2.18 2.23 -0.68
CA LEU A 20 -2.79 3.42 -1.26
C LEU A 20 -3.77 4.04 -0.26
N LEU A 21 -3.45 5.25 0.18
CA LEU A 21 -4.36 6.09 0.94
C LEU A 21 -5.20 6.95 -0.01
N PRO A 22 -6.52 6.98 0.18
CA PRO A 22 -7.43 7.80 -0.62
C PRO A 22 -7.39 9.30 -0.25
N LEU A 23 -6.27 9.80 0.29
CA LEU A 23 -6.08 11.18 0.73
C LEU A 23 -5.35 11.99 -0.34
N ALA A 24 -5.64 13.29 -0.41
CA ALA A 24 -4.90 14.25 -1.25
C ALA A 24 -4.68 13.83 -2.72
N GLY A 25 -5.65 13.10 -3.31
CA GLY A 25 -5.55 12.62 -4.70
C GLY A 25 -4.86 11.26 -4.89
N GLY A 26 -4.48 10.60 -3.79
CA GLY A 26 -3.82 9.29 -3.80
C GLY A 26 -2.39 9.39 -3.30
N MET A 27 -2.12 8.78 -2.15
CA MET A 27 -0.77 8.66 -1.59
C MET A 27 -0.37 7.20 -1.52
N VAL A 28 0.81 6.86 -2.02
CA VAL A 28 1.28 5.47 -2.10
C VAL A 28 2.49 5.28 -1.19
N PHE A 29 2.51 4.15 -0.49
CA PHE A 29 3.60 3.77 0.39
C PHE A 29 3.99 2.31 0.19
N ARG A 30 5.28 2.01 0.25
CA ARG A 30 5.76 0.63 0.47
C ARG A 30 5.73 0.32 1.97
N THR A 31 5.27 -0.87 2.34
CA THR A 31 5.15 -1.30 3.73
C THR A 31 5.49 -2.78 3.92
N SER A 32 5.76 -3.17 5.17
CA SER A 32 6.17 -4.53 5.56
C SER A 32 5.00 -5.48 5.83
N GLY A 33 3.77 -4.96 5.97
CA GLY A 33 2.61 -5.76 6.34
C GLY A 33 1.28 -5.18 5.86
N THR A 34 0.18 -5.78 6.32
CA THR A 34 -1.19 -5.30 6.04
C THR A 34 -1.83 -4.70 7.30
N TRP A 35 -2.82 -3.83 7.09
CA TRP A 35 -3.61 -3.18 8.15
C TRP A 35 -5.07 -3.61 8.02
N PRO A 36 -5.83 -3.84 9.12
CA PRO A 36 -5.58 -3.48 10.53
C PRO A 36 -4.98 -4.59 11.40
N ARG A 37 -4.14 -5.48 10.86
CA ARG A 37 -3.55 -6.60 11.61
C ARG A 37 -2.57 -6.15 12.71
N THR A 38 -2.02 -4.95 12.61
CA THR A 38 -1.06 -4.35 13.56
C THR A 38 -1.50 -2.94 13.94
N SER A 39 -1.04 -2.46 15.10
CA SER A 39 -1.37 -1.10 15.59
C SER A 39 -0.68 0.01 14.80
N ALA A 40 0.45 -0.29 14.14
CA ALA A 40 1.19 0.64 13.31
C ALA A 40 1.95 -0.11 12.21
N LEU A 41 2.04 0.50 11.03
CA LEU A 41 2.86 0.04 9.92
C LEU A 41 3.94 1.07 9.61
N TYR A 42 5.14 0.59 9.30
CA TYR A 42 6.16 1.42 8.67
C TYR A 42 5.74 1.76 7.24
N CYS A 43 5.83 3.04 6.85
CA CYS A 43 5.43 3.52 5.53
C CYS A 43 6.59 4.27 4.88
N TYR A 44 7.12 3.73 3.78
CA TYR A 44 8.08 4.41 2.93
C TYR A 44 7.33 5.07 1.76
N PRO A 45 7.31 6.42 1.66
CA PRO A 45 6.56 7.10 0.63
C PRO A 45 7.16 6.85 -0.75
N VAL A 46 6.30 6.62 -1.73
CA VAL A 46 6.67 6.46 -3.13
C VAL A 46 5.77 7.30 -4.04
N PRO A 47 6.22 7.63 -5.25
CA PRO A 47 5.38 8.27 -6.25
C PRO A 47 4.08 7.49 -6.53
N VAL A 48 3.01 8.20 -6.89
CA VAL A 48 1.67 7.60 -7.10
C VAL A 48 1.63 6.65 -8.30
N ASP A 49 2.49 6.87 -9.29
CA ASP A 49 2.68 6.03 -10.48
C ASP A 49 3.35 4.68 -10.17
N GLU A 50 3.89 4.48 -8.97
CA GLU A 50 4.26 3.13 -8.51
C GLU A 50 3.05 2.26 -8.20
N TRP A 51 1.86 2.84 -8.01
CA TRP A 51 0.64 2.04 -7.89
C TRP A 51 0.25 1.44 -9.25
N PRO A 52 0.21 0.10 -9.38
CA PRO A 52 -0.06 -0.52 -10.68
C PRO A 52 -1.48 -0.25 -11.18
N GLU A 53 -1.66 -0.18 -12.50
CA GLU A 53 -3.00 -0.10 -13.12
C GLU A 53 -3.87 -1.34 -12.81
N ALA A 54 -3.23 -2.51 -12.72
CA ALA A 54 -3.85 -3.78 -12.34
C ALA A 54 -3.18 -4.33 -11.06
N PRO A 55 -3.50 -3.78 -9.88
CA PRO A 55 -2.86 -4.18 -8.63
C PRO A 55 -3.34 -5.56 -8.16
N ASP A 56 -2.42 -6.40 -7.70
CA ASP A 56 -2.75 -7.62 -6.96
C ASP A 56 -3.17 -7.26 -5.53
N LEU A 57 -4.45 -6.90 -5.38
CA LEU A 57 -5.05 -6.47 -4.11
C LEU A 57 -5.11 -7.63 -3.12
N VAL A 58 -4.60 -7.38 -1.91
CA VAL A 58 -4.60 -8.34 -0.80
C VAL A 58 -5.47 -7.91 0.37
N GLU A 59 -5.79 -6.61 0.49
CA GLU A 59 -6.60 -6.09 1.59
C GLU A 59 -7.34 -4.80 1.20
N ARG A 60 -8.50 -4.58 1.82
CA ARG A 60 -9.31 -3.37 1.73
C ARG A 60 -9.80 -2.99 3.11
N ALA A 61 -9.47 -1.78 3.56
CA ALA A 61 -9.85 -1.35 4.89
C ALA A 61 -10.57 0.00 4.85
N GLY A 62 -11.69 0.10 5.57
CA GLY A 62 -12.38 1.37 5.77
C GLY A 62 -11.52 2.32 6.59
N VAL A 63 -11.39 3.56 6.12
CA VAL A 63 -10.72 4.66 6.84
C VAL A 63 -11.74 5.67 7.37
#